data_AF-A0A179STH8-F1
#
_entry.id   AF-A0A179STH8-F1
#
_cell.length_a   1.000
_cell.length_b   1.000
_cell.length_c   1.000
_cell.angle_alpha   90.00
_cell.angle_beta   90.00
_cell.angle_gamma   90.00
#
_symmetry.space_group_name_H-M   'P 1'
#
loop_
_entity.id
_entity.type
_entity.pdbx_description
1 polymer ?
#
loop_
_entity_poly.entity_id
_entity_poly.type
_entity_poly.pdbx_seq_one_letter_code
_entity_poly.pdbx_strand_id
1 'polypeptide(L)'
;MQVYKTKDKSKWIITLIGGVFDSFHEEPYAIILDEKPKPTRKWCTPTEEIDNHINGEARRIDYSFVEYSAGDKFIYIFKVEDYIMFPKVSGGTSEFFIEKEFVDKKIKHLRENNSLATYDWNAIECTWDVKDIQFEYQN
;
A
#
# COMPACT_ATOMS: atom_id res chain seq x y z
N MET A 1 6.15 -2.36 6.13
CA MET A 1 5.64 -1.58 7.27
C MET A 1 5.82 -2.40 8.53
N GLN A 2 6.37 -1.81 9.58
CA GLN A 2 6.47 -2.46 10.89
C GLN A 2 5.80 -1.59 11.96
N VAL A 3 5.16 -2.25 12.93
CA VAL A 3 4.48 -1.57 14.04
C VAL A 3 5.11 -2.04 15.35
N TYR A 4 5.62 -1.09 16.12
CA TYR A 4 6.27 -1.32 17.40
C TYR A 4 5.49 -0.65 18.53
N LYS A 5 5.68 -1.17 19.74
CA LYS A 5 5.21 -0.54 20.97
C LYS A 5 6.41 -0.06 21.78
N THR A 6 6.35 1.14 22.33
CA THR A 6 7.41 1.63 23.22
C THR A 6 7.54 0.76 24.47
N LYS A 7 8.73 0.73 25.08
CA LYS A 7 9.03 -0.11 26.25
C LYS A 7 8.09 0.16 27.43
N ASP A 8 7.75 1.43 27.65
CA ASP A 8 6.82 1.90 28.68
C ASP A 8 5.34 1.69 28.29
N LYS A 9 5.07 1.13 27.11
CA LYS A 9 3.73 0.82 26.56
C LYS A 9 2.84 2.04 26.33
N SER A 10 3.38 3.26 26.37
CA SER A 10 2.62 4.50 26.25
C SER A 10 2.35 4.94 24.82
N LYS A 11 3.20 4.55 23.87
CA LYS A 11 3.10 4.93 22.46
C LYS A 11 3.27 3.73 21.52
N TRP A 12 2.85 3.94 20.30
CA TRP A 12 3.06 3.07 19.15
C TRP A 12 3.93 3.78 18.12
N ILE A 13 4.72 3.01 17.39
CA ILE A 13 5.57 3.53 16.32
C ILE A 13 5.23 2.74 15.07
N ILE A 14 4.87 3.43 14.00
CA ILE A 14 4.75 2.82 12.67
C ILE A 14 5.93 3.29 11.83
N THR A 15 6.67 2.33 11.28
CA THR A 15 7.83 2.56 10.44
C THR A 15 7.54 2.11 9.01
N LEU A 16 7.94 2.94 8.06
CA LEU A 16 7.96 2.62 6.64
C LEU A 16 9.39 2.40 6.21
N ILE A 17 9.55 1.51 5.24
CA ILE A 17 10.87 1.16 4.69
C ILE A 17 11.42 2.22 3.74
N GLY A 18 10.62 3.23 3.36
CA GLY A 18 10.96 4.18 2.32
C GLY A 18 11.06 3.48 0.96
N GLY A 19 11.83 4.06 0.05
CA GLY A 19 12.13 3.44 -1.23
C GLY A 19 12.65 4.41 -2.27
N VAL A 20 13.15 3.84 -3.37
CA VAL A 20 13.42 4.56 -4.61
C VAL A 20 12.42 4.03 -5.62
N PHE A 21 11.59 4.92 -6.16
CA PHE A 21 10.65 4.61 -7.22
C PHE A 21 10.74 5.68 -8.30
N ASP A 22 11.22 5.33 -9.49
CA ASP A 22 11.54 6.25 -10.58
C ASP A 22 12.34 7.48 -10.11
N SER A 23 11.78 8.69 -10.28
CA SER A 23 12.36 9.98 -9.87
C SER A 23 12.02 10.37 -8.42
N PHE A 24 11.42 9.46 -7.66
CA PHE A 24 10.95 9.67 -6.30
C PHE A 24 11.81 8.87 -5.33
N HIS A 25 12.45 9.56 -4.39
CA HIS A 25 13.24 8.94 -3.34
C HIS A 25 12.69 9.37 -1.98
N GLU A 26 12.33 8.40 -1.14
CA GLU A 26 11.94 8.64 0.24
C GLU A 26 12.79 7.77 1.16
N GLU A 27 13.40 8.41 2.16
CA GLU A 27 14.13 7.70 3.20
C GLU A 27 13.15 6.95 4.13
N PRO A 28 13.60 5.89 4.81
CA PRO A 28 12.81 5.26 5.86
C PRO A 28 12.30 6.29 6.86
N TYR A 29 11.00 6.24 7.15
CA TYR A 29 10.33 7.21 8.01
C TYR A 29 9.52 6.53 9.10
N ALA A 30 9.37 7.20 10.24
CA ALA A 30 8.60 6.70 11.36
C ALA A 30 7.75 7.80 11.99
N ILE A 31 6.52 7.46 12.38
CA ILE A 31 5.68 8.34 13.22
C ILE A 31 5.34 7.66 14.54
N ILE A 32 5.19 8.49 15.57
CA ILE A 32 4.80 8.09 16.91
C ILE A 32 3.31 8.39 17.10
N LEU A 33 2.60 7.41 17.64
CA LEU A 33 1.15 7.41 17.80
C LEU A 33 0.78 7.11 19.24
N ASP A 34 -0.32 7.68 19.70
CA ASP A 34 -0.87 7.40 21.04
C ASP A 34 -1.59 6.05 21.08
N GLU A 35 -2.20 5.68 19.97
CA GLU A 35 -2.97 4.45 19.82
C GLU A 35 -2.37 3.49 18.79
N LYS A 36 -2.74 2.21 18.91
CA LYS A 36 -2.26 1.18 17.99
C LYS A 36 -2.87 1.43 16.61
N PRO A 37 -2.06 1.61 15.54
CA PRO A 37 -2.59 1.74 14.19
C PRO A 37 -3.28 0.43 13.77
N LYS A 38 -4.49 0.54 13.22
CA LYS A 38 -5.27 -0.58 12.68
C LYS A 38 -5.65 -0.28 11.24
N PRO A 39 -5.42 -1.21 10.30
CA PRO A 39 -5.91 -1.05 8.93
C PRO A 39 -7.43 -0.92 8.94
N THR A 40 -7.94 -0.12 8.02
CA THR A 40 -9.39 0.17 7.92
C THR A 40 -9.87 0.04 6.49
N ARG A 41 -9.13 0.60 5.53
CA ARG A 41 -9.46 0.54 4.12
C ARG A 41 -8.22 0.36 3.27
N LYS A 42 -8.37 -0.35 2.15
CA LYS A 42 -7.35 -0.50 1.12
C LYS A 42 -7.95 -0.21 -0.24
N TRP A 43 -7.17 0.45 -1.08
CA TRP A 43 -7.45 0.64 -2.48
C TRP A 43 -6.31 0.08 -3.31
N CYS A 44 -6.63 -0.67 -4.36
CA CYS A 44 -5.64 -1.20 -5.30
C CYS A 44 -5.95 -0.69 -6.70
N THR A 45 -4.89 -0.49 -7.48
CA THR A 45 -5.01 -0.32 -8.94
C THR A 45 -5.00 -1.69 -9.61
N PRO A 46 -5.31 -1.77 -10.93
CA PRO A 46 -4.86 -2.89 -11.74
C PRO A 46 -3.36 -3.09 -11.57
N THR A 47 -2.96 -4.35 -11.66
CA THR A 47 -1.58 -4.76 -11.74
C THR A 47 -0.96 -4.24 -13.04
N GLU A 48 0.23 -3.64 -12.93
CA GLU A 48 1.03 -3.25 -14.09
C GLU A 48 1.99 -4.39 -14.45
N GLU A 49 1.92 -4.89 -15.68
CA GLU A 49 2.87 -5.85 -16.21
C GLU A 49 3.92 -5.12 -17.04
N ILE A 50 5.19 -5.37 -16.73
CA ILE A 50 6.31 -4.78 -17.46
C ILE A 50 6.88 -5.84 -18.39
N ASP A 51 6.68 -5.62 -19.69
CA ASP A 51 7.31 -6.41 -20.74
C ASP A 51 8.77 -5.94 -20.89
N ASN A 52 9.66 -6.53 -20.10
CA ASN A 52 11.08 -6.20 -20.13
C ASN A 52 11.71 -6.73 -21.43
N HIS A 53 12.66 -6.00 -22.01
CA HIS A 53 13.47 -6.45 -23.16
C HIS A 53 14.33 -7.71 -22.87
N ILE A 54 14.29 -8.23 -21.65
CA ILE A 54 15.00 -9.44 -21.22
C ILE A 54 14.09 -10.63 -21.49
N ASN A 55 14.45 -11.41 -22.50
CA ASN A 55 13.64 -12.52 -22.97
C ASN A 55 13.37 -13.54 -21.84
N GLY A 56 12.09 -13.77 -21.55
CA GLY A 56 11.63 -14.70 -20.52
C GLY A 56 11.40 -14.07 -19.14
N GLU A 57 11.81 -12.84 -18.87
CA GLU A 57 11.52 -12.20 -17.59
C GLU A 57 10.08 -11.67 -17.56
N ALA A 58 9.32 -12.03 -16.52
CA ALA A 58 8.00 -11.48 -16.26
C ALA A 58 8.06 -10.60 -15.01
N ARG A 59 7.75 -9.30 -15.16
CA ARG A 59 7.79 -8.34 -14.06
C ARG A 59 6.42 -7.71 -13.85
N ARG A 60 6.11 -7.44 -12.58
CA ARG A 60 4.81 -6.97 -12.12
C ARG A 60 4.97 -5.87 -11.08
N ILE A 61 4.22 -4.79 -11.21
CA ILE A 61 4.11 -3.76 -10.18
C ILE A 61 2.68 -3.68 -9.69
N ASP A 62 2.50 -3.78 -8.37
CA ASP A 62 1.22 -3.56 -7.71
C ASP A 62 1.26 -2.28 -6.89
N TYR A 63 0.26 -1.42 -7.13
CA TYR A 63 0.09 -0.18 -6.38
C TYR A 63 -1.10 -0.29 -5.43
N SER A 64 -0.90 0.12 -4.18
CA SER A 64 -2.00 0.24 -3.24
C SER A 64 -1.89 1.44 -2.31
N PHE A 65 -3.07 1.93 -1.90
CA PHE A 65 -3.24 2.94 -0.88
C PHE A 65 -3.89 2.28 0.33
N VAL A 66 -3.34 2.49 1.52
CA VAL A 66 -3.86 1.87 2.74
C VAL A 66 -4.14 2.94 3.79
N GLU A 67 -5.34 2.90 4.34
CA GLU A 67 -5.78 3.74 5.45
C GLU A 67 -5.67 2.97 6.78
N TYR A 68 -5.00 3.58 7.75
CA TYR A 68 -4.93 3.12 9.12
C TYR A 68 -5.61 4.13 10.05
N SER A 69 -6.39 3.63 11.01
CA SER A 69 -6.88 4.42 12.14
C SER A 69 -5.96 4.26 13.35
N ALA A 70 -5.68 5.34 14.05
CA ALA A 70 -4.97 5.36 15.32
C ALA A 70 -5.64 6.40 16.23
N GLY A 71 -6.64 5.97 17.00
CA GLY A 71 -7.50 6.86 17.77
C GLY A 71 -8.36 7.74 16.87
N ASP A 72 -8.22 9.05 17.02
CA ASP A 72 -8.91 10.06 16.22
C ASP A 72 -8.17 10.42 14.91
N LYS A 73 -6.98 9.85 14.68
CA LYS A 73 -6.17 10.13 13.50
C LYS A 73 -6.28 9.02 12.46
N PHE A 74 -6.25 9.45 11.20
CA PHE A 74 -6.04 8.57 10.06
C PHE A 74 -4.64 8.78 9.49
N ILE A 75 -4.05 7.67 9.05
CA ILE A 75 -2.73 7.61 8.44
C ILE A 75 -2.90 6.94 7.09
N TYR A 76 -2.33 7.53 6.07
CA TYR A 76 -2.40 7.03 4.71
C TYR A 76 -1.01 6.63 4.23
N ILE A 77 -0.93 5.45 3.63
CA ILE A 77 0.32 4.88 3.12
C ILE A 77 0.12 4.54 1.65
N PHE A 78 1.04 5.01 0.80
CA PHE A 78 1.19 4.50 -0.56
C PHE A 78 2.20 3.36 -0.52
N LYS A 79 1.82 2.23 -1.09
CA LYS A 79 2.65 1.03 -1.17
C LYS A 79 2.83 0.63 -2.64
N VAL A 80 4.08 0.42 -3.01
CA VAL A 80 4.49 -0.09 -4.31
C VAL A 80 5.17 -1.42 -4.10
N GLU A 81 4.68 -2.47 -4.73
CA GLU A 81 5.28 -3.80 -4.68
C GLU A 81 5.73 -4.19 -6.09
N ASP A 82 7.03 -4.40 -6.27
CA ASP A 82 7.64 -4.73 -7.55
C ASP A 82 8.20 -6.15 -7.47
N TYR A 83 7.73 -7.01 -8.36
CA TYR A 83 8.07 -8.42 -8.41
C TYR A 83 8.60 -8.83 -9.78
N ILE A 84 9.76 -9.48 -9.78
CA ILE A 84 10.17 -10.39 -10.85
C ILE A 84 9.52 -11.73 -10.53
N MET A 85 8.67 -12.23 -11.43
CA MET A 85 7.92 -13.47 -11.27
C MET A 85 8.63 -14.67 -11.91
N PHE A 86 9.43 -14.43 -12.95
CA PHE A 86 10.23 -15.45 -13.65
C PHE A 86 11.60 -14.87 -14.03
N PRO A 87 12.72 -15.63 -13.98
CA PRO A 87 12.83 -17.07 -13.69
C PRO A 87 12.78 -17.43 -12.20
N LYS A 88 12.82 -16.44 -11.32
CA LYS A 88 12.69 -16.63 -9.88
C LYS A 88 11.84 -15.50 -9.31
N VAL A 89 10.96 -15.85 -8.37
CA VAL A 89 10.23 -14.86 -7.60
C VAL A 89 11.20 -14.08 -6.71
N SER A 90 11.36 -12.80 -7.02
CA SER A 90 12.11 -11.83 -6.20
C SER A 90 11.44 -10.48 -6.33
N GLY A 91 11.48 -9.66 -5.29
CA GLY A 91 10.85 -8.36 -5.36
C GLY A 91 11.23 -7.45 -4.22
N GLY A 92 10.70 -6.24 -4.29
CA GLY A 92 10.85 -5.20 -3.28
C GLY A 92 9.51 -4.57 -2.96
N THR A 93 9.45 -3.94 -1.79
CA THR A 93 8.35 -3.07 -1.42
C THR A 93 8.93 -1.69 -1.18
N SER A 94 8.24 -0.66 -1.64
CA SER A 94 8.46 0.72 -1.22
C SER A 94 7.20 1.26 -0.55
N GLU A 95 7.37 2.04 0.51
CA GLU A 95 6.27 2.55 1.32
C GLU A 95 6.48 4.02 1.67
N PHE A 96 5.43 4.81 1.51
CA PHE A 96 5.47 6.27 1.63
C PHE A 96 4.29 6.78 2.44
N PHE A 97 4.53 7.74 3.34
CA PHE A 97 3.41 8.45 3.98
C PHE A 97 2.86 9.48 3.02
N ILE A 98 1.55 9.53 2.90
CA ILE A 98 0.87 10.44 2.00
C ILE A 98 -0.23 11.20 2.73
N GLU A 99 -0.53 12.40 2.25
CA GLU A 99 -1.62 13.21 2.79
C GLU A 99 -2.97 12.70 2.30
N LYS A 100 -4.01 12.96 3.10
CA LYS A 100 -5.38 12.55 2.77
C LYS A 100 -5.83 13.16 1.44
N GLU A 101 -5.49 14.41 1.19
CA GLU A 101 -5.82 15.15 -0.03
C GLU A 101 -5.25 14.46 -1.28
N PHE A 102 -4.03 13.93 -1.17
CA PHE A 102 -3.40 13.17 -2.24
C PHE A 102 -4.15 11.87 -2.51
N VAL A 103 -4.50 11.12 -1.45
CA VAL A 103 -5.28 9.87 -1.54
C VAL A 103 -6.62 10.15 -2.19
N ASP A 104 -7.40 11.07 -1.64
CA ASP A 104 -8.74 11.40 -2.14
C ASP A 104 -8.72 11.75 -3.63
N LYS A 105 -7.74 12.57 -4.06
CA LYS A 105 -7.56 12.94 -5.47
C LYS A 105 -7.24 11.72 -6.33
N LYS A 106 -6.33 10.84 -5.88
CA LYS A 106 -5.95 9.63 -6.62
C LYS A 106 -7.07 8.61 -6.69
N ILE A 107 -7.76 8.33 -5.58
CA ILE A 107 -8.89 7.40 -5.55
C ILE A 107 -10.04 7.89 -6.42
N LYS A 108 -10.35 9.20 -6.37
CA LYS A 108 -11.35 9.79 -7.28
C LYS A 108 -10.98 9.57 -8.74
N HIS A 109 -9.73 9.90 -9.11
CA HIS A 109 -9.25 9.71 -10.47
C HIS A 109 -9.30 8.24 -10.93
N LEU A 110 -8.85 7.29 -10.10
CA LEU A 110 -8.86 5.86 -10.42
C LEU A 110 -10.30 5.34 -10.56
N ARG A 111 -11.22 5.81 -9.71
CA ARG A 111 -12.63 5.46 -9.78
C ARG A 111 -13.28 5.94 -11.07
N GLU A 112 -12.99 7.16 -11.50
CA GLU A 112 -13.50 7.73 -12.76
C GLU A 112 -12.99 6.97 -14.00
N ASN A 113 -11.87 6.24 -13.87
CA ASN A 113 -11.26 5.44 -14.93
C ASN A 113 -11.47 3.93 -14.77
N ASN A 114 -12.42 3.49 -13.93
CA ASN A 114 -12.69 2.07 -13.65
C ASN A 114 -11.43 1.25 -13.33
N SER A 115 -10.47 1.87 -12.64
CA SER A 115 -9.14 1.31 -12.36
C SER A 115 -8.92 1.21 -10.85
N LEU A 116 -9.97 0.83 -10.12
CA LEU A 116 -9.98 0.80 -8.67
C LEU A 116 -10.63 -0.46 -8.12
N ALA A 117 -9.95 -1.11 -7.19
CA ALA A 117 -10.53 -2.10 -6.29
C ALA A 117 -10.49 -1.54 -4.87
N THR A 118 -11.60 -1.66 -4.14
CA THR A 118 -11.77 -1.15 -2.78
C THR A 118 -12.05 -2.31 -1.83
N TYR A 119 -11.38 -2.29 -0.69
CA TYR A 119 -11.51 -3.30 0.36
C TYR A 119 -11.65 -2.62 1.72
N ASP A 120 -12.48 -3.19 2.59
CA ASP A 120 -12.53 -2.81 4.00
C ASP A 120 -11.87 -3.90 4.84
N TRP A 121 -11.24 -3.51 5.95
CA TRP A 121 -10.56 -4.45 6.83
C TRP A 121 -11.55 -5.17 7.75
N ASN A 122 -11.52 -6.51 7.74
CA ASN A 122 -12.22 -7.35 8.69
C ASN A 122 -11.29 -7.65 9.88
N ALA A 123 -11.54 -6.97 11.00
CA ALA A 123 -10.71 -7.12 12.19
C ALA A 123 -10.89 -8.46 12.93
N ILE A 124 -11.97 -9.20 12.66
CA ILE A 124 -12.24 -10.51 13.27
C ILE A 124 -11.41 -11.58 12.55
N GLU A 125 -11.49 -11.60 11.23
CA GLU A 125 -10.83 -12.60 10.39
C GLU A 125 -9.40 -12.22 10.01
N CYS A 126 -9.01 -10.97 10.26
CA CYS A 126 -7.75 -10.39 9.83
C CYS A 126 -7.56 -10.46 8.30
N THR A 127 -8.63 -10.16 7.56
CA THR A 127 -8.72 -10.24 6.10
C THR A 127 -9.19 -8.92 5.50
N TRP A 128 -8.98 -8.75 4.20
CA TRP A 128 -9.52 -7.65 3.42
C TRP A 128 -10.79 -8.11 2.71
N ASP A 129 -11.94 -7.59 3.12
CA ASP A 129 -13.22 -7.89 2.49
C ASP A 129 -13.40 -7.00 1.26
N VAL A 130 -13.67 -7.63 0.12
CA VAL A 130 -13.94 -6.93 -1.13
C VAL A 130 -15.21 -6.07 -0.97
N LYS A 131 -15.11 -4.79 -1.30
CA LYS A 131 -16.27 -3.89 -1.40
C LYS A 131 -16.69 -3.63 -2.82
N ASP A 132 -15.74 -3.32 -3.68
CA ASP A 132 -15.98 -2.96 -5.08
C ASP A 132 -14.73 -3.26 -5.91
N ILE A 133 -14.91 -3.75 -7.13
CA ILE A 133 -13.82 -3.98 -8.10
C ILE A 133 -14.32 -3.48 -9.45
N GLN A 134 -13.60 -2.51 -10.03
CA GLN A 134 -14.02 -1.83 -11.25
C GLN A 134 -13.26 -2.29 -12.50
N PHE A 135 -12.34 -3.23 -12.35
CA PHE A 135 -11.56 -3.83 -13.43
C PHE A 135 -11.54 -5.35 -13.32
N GLU A 136 -11.25 -6.03 -14.42
CA GLU A 136 -11.01 -7.47 -14.39
C GLU A 136 -9.53 -7.73 -14.08
N TYR A 137 -9.27 -8.65 -13.13
CA TYR A 137 -7.92 -9.19 -12.98
C TYR A 137 -7.63 -10.05 -14.21
N GLN A 138 -6.54 -9.73 -14.92
CA GLN A 138 -6.06 -10.62 -15.97
C GLN A 138 -5.55 -11.90 -15.30
N ASN A 139 -6.05 -13.05 -15.76
CA ASN A 139 -5.73 -14.39 -15.24
C ASN A 139 -4.43 -14.92 -15.83
#